data_AF-A0A1F3QWE6-F1
#
_entry.id   AF-A0A1F3QWE6-F1
#
_cell.length_a   1.000
_cell.length_b   1.000
_cell.length_c   1.000
_cell.angle_alpha   90.00
_cell.angle_beta   90.00
_cell.angle_gamma   90.00
#
_symmetry.space_group_name_H-M   'P 1'
#
loop_
_entity.id
_entity.type
_entity.pdbx_description
1 polymer ?
#
loop_
_entity_poly.entity_id
_entity_poly.type
_entity_poly.pdbx_seq_one_letter_code
_entity_poly.pdbx_strand_id
1 'polypeptide(L)' 'MSIPAKKLGIIEYLIRLQDESLLNQFEKLIKRVGKTAPKLTPMTMEEFYARIEDAEKDVREGKYQTQAEVEKESENW' A
#
# COMPACT_ATOMS: atom_id res chain seq x y z
N MET A 1 33.93 1.15 5.22
CA MET A 1 33.42 2.52 4.96
C MET A 1 32.24 2.76 5.89
N SER A 2 32.19 3.88 6.62
CA SER A 2 31.11 4.14 7.58
C SER A 2 29.81 4.53 6.86
N ILE A 3 28.65 4.29 7.51
CA ILE A 3 27.34 4.71 6.97
C ILE A 3 27.32 6.21 6.62
N PRO A 4 27.86 7.13 7.45
CA PRO A 4 27.98 8.54 7.10
C PRO A 4 28.75 8.79 5.80
N ALA A 5 29.89 8.12 5.60
CA ALA A 5 30.70 8.29 4.38
C ALA A 5 29.95 7.78 3.14
N LYS A 6 29.22 6.67 3.26
CA LYS A 6 28.40 6.13 2.17
C LYS A 6 27.24 7.07 1.80
N LYS A 7 26.61 7.72 2.79
CA LYS A 7 25.55 8.71 2.54
C LYS A 7 26.09 9.92 1.78
N LEU A 8 27.25 10.43 2.17
CA LEU A 8 27.88 11.58 1.53
C LEU A 8 28.16 11.31 0.05
N GLY A 9 28.75 10.15 -0.27
CA GLY A 9 29.05 9.78 -1.65
C GLY A 9 27.81 9.66 -2.55
N ILE A 10 26.68 9.21 -2.00
CA ILE A 10 25.41 9.17 -2.74
C ILE A 10 24.89 10.58 -3.02
N ILE A 11 24.96 11.49 -2.06
CA ILE A 11 24.54 12.89 -2.23
C ILE A 11 25.39 13.57 -3.31
N GLU A 12 26.72 13.41 -3.25
CA GLU A 12 27.63 13.98 -4.24
C GLU A 12 27.36 13.45 -5.66
N TYR A 13 27.06 12.15 -5.79
CA TYR A 13 26.70 11.56 -7.08
C TYR A 13 25.39 12.14 -7.63
N LEU A 14 24.35 12.24 -6.78
CA LEU A 14 23.04 12.76 -7.19
C LEU A 14 23.10 14.25 -7.59
N ILE A 15 23.93 15.06 -6.93
CA ILE A 15 24.12 16.48 -7.29
C ILE A 15 24.68 16.63 -8.72
N ARG A 16 25.53 15.69 -9.15
CA ARG A 16 26.16 15.72 -10.49
C ARG A 16 25.31 15.04 -11.56
N LEU A 17 24.28 14.31 -11.17
CA LEU A 17 23.44 13.54 -12.07
C LEU A 17 22.50 14.48 -12.84
N GLN A 18 22.65 14.53 -14.16
CA GLN A 18 21.78 15.33 -15.05
C GLN A 18 20.77 14.48 -15.82
N ASP A 19 20.85 13.15 -15.71
CA ASP A 19 19.93 12.24 -16.38
C ASP A 19 18.56 12.23 -15.66
N GLU A 20 17.57 12.88 -16.27
CA GLU A 20 16.20 12.94 -15.76
C GLU A 20 15.53 11.57 -15.59
N SER A 21 15.85 10.59 -16.45
CA SER A 21 15.26 9.25 -16.34
C SER A 21 15.75 8.55 -15.07
N LEU A 22 17.05 8.67 -14.78
CA LEU A 22 17.65 8.12 -13.58
C LEU A 22 17.19 8.86 -12.32
N LEU A 23 17.09 10.19 -12.37
CA LEU A 23 16.51 10.99 -11.27
C LEU A 23 15.07 10.55 -10.95
N ASN A 24 14.24 10.37 -11.97
CA ASN A 24 12.86 9.89 -11.82
C ASN A 24 12.78 8.50 -11.20
N GLN A 25 13.70 7.60 -11.54
CA GLN A 25 13.78 6.27 -10.92
C GLN A 25 14.17 6.35 -9.44
N PHE A 26 15.13 7.22 -9.11
CA PHE A 26 15.53 7.48 -7.71
C PHE A 26 14.38 8.06 -6.89
N GLU A 27 13.64 9.02 -7.42
CA GLU A 27 12.45 9.55 -6.73
C GLU A 27 11.41 8.46 -6.44
N LYS A 28 11.12 7.62 -7.43
CA LYS A 28 10.18 6.49 -7.26
C LYS A 28 10.67 5.52 -6.18
N LEU A 29 11.97 5.24 -6.13
CA LEU A 29 12.57 4.39 -5.12
C LEU A 29 12.43 5.00 -3.72
N ILE A 30 12.76 6.29 -3.55
CA ILE A 30 12.63 6.98 -2.26
C ILE A 30 11.16 7.01 -1.82
N LYS A 31 10.23 7.33 -2.73
CA LYS A 31 8.78 7.31 -2.45
C LYS A 31 8.29 5.91 -2.06
N ARG A 32 8.84 4.85 -2.65
CA ARG A 32 8.52 3.46 -2.30
C ARG A 32 9.05 3.06 -0.93
N VAL A 33 10.29 3.43 -0.61
CA VAL A 33 10.92 3.11 0.69
C VAL A 33 10.33 3.96 1.82
N GLY A 34 9.96 5.22 1.55
CA GLY A 34 9.29 6.11 2.50
C GLY A 34 7.82 5.75 2.75
N LYS A 35 7.17 5.07 1.80
CA LYS A 35 5.92 4.35 2.04
C LYS A 35 6.25 3.03 2.75
N THR A 36 6.49 3.08 4.05
CA THR A 36 6.24 1.90 4.88
C THR A 36 4.82 1.46 4.56
N ALA A 37 4.62 0.21 4.12
CA ALA A 37 3.27 -0.36 4.05
C ALA A 37 2.54 0.04 5.34
N PRO A 38 1.30 0.55 5.26
CA PRO A 38 0.58 0.97 6.45
C PRO A 38 0.71 -0.17 7.45
N LYS A 39 1.23 0.12 8.65
CA LYS A 39 1.34 -0.87 9.71
C LYS A 39 -0.08 -1.39 9.91
N LEU A 40 -0.35 -2.61 9.43
CA LEU A 40 -1.61 -3.27 9.66
C LEU A 40 -1.70 -3.48 11.18
N THR A 41 -2.56 -2.70 11.82
CA THR A 41 -2.87 -2.88 13.22
C THR A 41 -4.00 -3.90 13.32
N PRO A 42 -3.91 -4.88 14.23
CA PRO A 42 -5.06 -5.73 14.54
C PRO A 42 -6.25 -4.85 14.91
N MET A 43 -7.44 -5.24 14.45
CA MET A 43 -8.68 -4.61 14.91
C MET A 43 -8.85 -4.85 16.41
N THR A 44 -9.48 -3.89 17.09
CA THR A 44 -9.94 -4.07 18.47
C THR A 44 -11.12 -5.05 18.52
N MET A 45 -11.44 -5.56 19.70
CA MET A 45 -12.64 -6.39 19.87
C MET A 45 -13.92 -5.62 19.55
N GLU A 46 -13.98 -4.32 19.85
CA GLU A 46 -15.13 -3.48 19.51
C GLU A 46 -15.29 -3.33 18.00
N GLU A 47 -14.21 -3.07 17.28
CA GLU A 47 -14.21 -3.00 15.81
C GLU A 47 -14.60 -4.33 15.17
N PHE A 48 -14.17 -5.45 15.77
CA PHE A 48 -14.55 -6.78 15.32
C PHE A 48 -16.06 -7.02 15.45
N TYR A 49 -16.64 -6.70 16.61
CA TYR A 49 -18.08 -6.85 16.81
C TYR A 49 -18.91 -5.90 15.94
N ALA A 50 -18.49 -4.65 15.80
CA ALA A 50 -19.14 -3.70 14.90
C ALA A 50 -19.16 -4.22 13.45
N ARG A 51 -18.06 -4.81 12.98
CA ARG A 51 -17.99 -5.41 11.65
C ARG A 51 -18.92 -6.62 11.49
N ILE A 52 -19.13 -7.40 12.54
CA ILE A 52 -20.11 -8.51 12.52
C ILE A 52 -21.53 -7.95 12.38
N GLU A 53 -21.88 -6.93 13.18
CA GLU A 53 -23.21 -6.31 13.12
C GLU A 53 -23.51 -5.72 11.74
N ASP A 54 -22.52 -5.04 11.14
CA ASP A 54 -22.62 -4.51 9.78
C ASP A 54 -22.84 -5.63 8.76
N ALA A 55 -22.06 -6.72 8.83
CA ALA A 55 -22.22 -7.86 7.93
C ALA A 55 -23.59 -8.53 8.08
N GLU A 56 -24.10 -8.71 9.30
CA GLU A 56 -25.44 -9.26 9.54
C GLU A 56 -26.55 -8.34 9.04
N LYS A 57 -26.34 -7.01 9.12
CA LYS A 57 -27.26 -6.03 8.54
C LYS A 57 -27.27 -6.11 7.03
N ASP A 58 -26.10 -6.18 6.39
CA ASP A 58 -25.99 -6.30 4.94
C ASP A 58 -26.67 -7.58 4.42
N VAL A 59 -26.50 -8.71 5.13
CA VAL A 59 -27.21 -9.95 4.80
C VAL A 59 -28.73 -9.77 4.90
N ARG A 60 -29.23 -9.14 5.98
CA ARG A 60 -30.67 -8.87 6.16
C ARG A 60 -31.24 -7.92 5.11
N GLU A 61 -30.45 -6.93 4.69
CA GLU A 61 -30.83 -5.96 3.67
C GLU A 61 -30.63 -6.49 2.23
N GLY A 62 -30.14 -7.72 2.07
CA GLY A 62 -29.90 -8.33 0.76
C GLY A 62 -28.68 -7.75 0.03
N LYS A 63 -27.78 -7.05 0.75
CA LYS A 63 -26.54 -6.46 0.24
C LYS A 63 -25.40 -7.49 0.28
N TYR A 64 -25.62 -8.63 -0.36
CA TYR A 64 -24.61 -9.65 -0.55
C TYR A 64 -24.56 -10.07 -2.00
N GLN A 65 -23.43 -10.63 -2.42
CA GLN A 65 -23.28 -11.25 -3.73
C GLN A 65 -23.11 -12.75 -3.53
N THR A 66 -23.78 -13.52 -4.36
CA THR A 66 -23.57 -14.96 -4.47
C THR A 66 -22.24 -15.25 -5.17
N GLN A 67 -21.71 -16.44 -4.94
CA GLN A 67 -20.46 -16.88 -5.58
C GLN A 67 -20.52 -16.75 -7.11
N ALA A 68 -21.66 -17.09 -7.73
CA ALA A 68 -21.83 -16.99 -9.19
C ALA A 68 -21.82 -15.54 -9.70
N GLU A 69 -22.36 -14.59 -8.92
CA GLU A 69 -22.34 -13.17 -9.27
C GLU A 69 -20.92 -12.61 -9.19
N VAL A 70 -20.17 -12.97 -8.15
CA VAL A 70 -18.76 -12.58 -8.00
C VAL A 70 -17.90 -13.17 -9.11
N GLU A 71 -18.09 -14.44 -9.46
CA GLU A 71 -17.36 -15.10 -10.56
C GLU A 71 -17.58 -14.35 -11.88
N LYS A 72 -18.84 -14.01 -12.20
CA LYS A 72 -19.18 -13.26 -13.41
C LYS A 72 -18.57 -11.86 -13.42
N GLU A 73 -18.55 -11.16 -12.28
CA GLU A 73 -17.91 -9.84 -12.19
C GLU A 73 -16.38 -9.91 -12.39
N SER A 74 -15.76 -10.97 -11.87
CA SER A 74 -14.30 -11.15 -11.94
C SER A 74 -13.75 -11.31 -13.36
N GLU A 75 -14.59 -11.70 -14.32
CA GLU A 75 -14.22 -11.80 -15.74
C GLU A 75 -13.79 -10.44 -16.34
N ASN A 76 -14.15 -9.32 -15.70
CA ASN A 76 -13.85 -7.96 -16.15
C ASN A 76 -12.81 -7.21 -15.30
N TRP A 77 -12.10 -7.91 -14.40
CA TRP A 77 -11.08 -7.31 -13.52
C TRP A 77 -9.69 -7.21 -14.15
#